data_AF-A0AAV9LRH0-F1
#
_entry.id   AF-A0AAV9LRH0-F1
#
_cell.length_a   1.000
_cell.length_b   1.000
_cell.length_c   1.000
_cell.angle_alpha   90.00
_cell.angle_beta   90.00
_cell.angle_gamma   90.00
#
_symmetry.space_group_name_H-M   'P 1'
#
loop_
_entity.id
_entity.type
_entity.pdbx_description
1 polymer ?
#
loop_
_entity_poly.entity_id
_entity_poly.type
_entity_poly.pdbx_seq_one_letter_code
_entity_poly.pdbx_strand_id
1 'polypeptide(L)'
;MTMVEMEQECKKLIGGDYLRGFKPMKGYNCILDGQLEEHCPHFADIWRRYDGQLQTTNGVDLDTFPGCSMLVDAYLIRMSDTTTEEEAMMIYELVDLALEIYNHDESNLFKYKFIKVEKVNTRLTGYAEFFITVKFLNVTLATVVETFQIYAGQSMCRRHFKRVFSCVPKAGALM
;
A
#
# COMPACT_ATOMS: atom_id res chain seq x y z
N MET A 1 16.51 22.75 -17.20
CA MET A 1 17.01 21.63 -16.38
C MET A 1 16.91 20.38 -17.22
N THR A 2 18.05 19.76 -17.52
CA THR A 2 18.14 18.56 -18.37
C THR A 2 17.89 17.29 -17.54
N MET A 3 17.48 16.19 -18.18
CA MET A 3 17.17 14.92 -17.51
C MET A 3 18.31 14.41 -16.61
N VAL A 4 19.57 14.68 -16.98
CA VAL A 4 20.76 14.29 -16.20
C VAL A 4 20.89 15.11 -14.90
N GLU A 5 20.53 16.40 -14.93
CA GLU A 5 20.55 17.27 -13.75
C GLU A 5 19.46 16.88 -12.75
N MET A 6 18.27 16.50 -13.25
CA MET A 6 17.15 16.04 -12.41
C MET A 6 17.46 14.68 -11.75
N GLU A 7 18.14 13.77 -12.47
CA GLU A 7 18.53 12.47 -11.94
C GLU A 7 19.64 12.58 -10.88
N GLN A 8 20.55 13.56 -11.02
CA GLN A 8 21.56 13.86 -10.01
C GLN A 8 20.99 14.56 -8.78
N GLU A 9 19.96 15.41 -8.92
CA GLU A 9 19.23 15.96 -7.77
C GLU A 9 18.45 14.89 -7.00
N CYS A 10 17.76 13.99 -7.72
CA CYS A 10 17.11 12.84 -7.10
C CYS A 10 18.11 11.94 -6.38
N LYS A 11 19.29 11.67 -6.97
CA LYS A 11 20.35 10.88 -6.31
C LYS A 11 20.95 11.59 -5.08
N LYS A 12 20.94 12.93 -5.02
CA LYS A 12 21.33 13.69 -3.81
C LYS A 12 20.29 13.61 -2.70
N LEU A 13 18.99 13.53 -3.04
CA LEU A 13 17.89 13.41 -2.07
C LEU A 13 17.70 11.97 -1.55
N ILE A 14 18.08 10.97 -2.36
CA ILE A 14 17.88 9.54 -2.08
C ILE A 14 19.20 8.88 -1.59
N GLY A 15 20.14 9.68 -1.09
CA GLY A 15 21.36 9.18 -0.45
C GLY A 15 21.03 8.36 0.79
N GLY A 16 21.17 7.04 0.67
CA GLY A 16 20.86 6.07 1.71
C GLY A 16 21.74 6.22 2.94
N ASP A 17 21.12 6.61 4.06
CA ASP A 17 21.64 6.38 5.42
C ASP A 17 20.56 6.66 6.49
N TYR A 18 19.27 6.44 6.18
CA TYR A 18 18.14 6.79 7.07
C TYR A 18 18.12 6.07 8.43
N LEU A 19 18.98 5.06 8.65
CA LEU A 19 18.97 4.28 9.89
C LEU A 19 20.20 4.48 10.79
N ARG A 20 21.19 5.30 10.43
CA ARG A 20 22.46 5.37 11.19
C ARG A 20 22.64 6.59 12.10
N GLY A 21 21.59 7.35 12.37
CA GLY A 21 21.72 8.57 13.17
C GLY A 21 20.48 9.09 13.87
N PHE A 22 19.42 8.29 14.05
CA PHE A 22 18.18 8.80 14.62
C PHE A 22 18.32 9.03 16.14
N LYS A 23 18.73 10.24 16.53
CA LYS A 23 18.31 10.83 17.79
C LYS A 23 16.89 11.37 17.57
N PRO A 24 15.87 10.90 18.29
CA PRO A 24 14.53 11.47 18.18
C PRO A 24 14.62 12.98 18.44
N MET A 25 14.11 13.79 17.49
CA MET A 25 13.98 15.23 17.71
C MET A 25 13.09 15.44 18.93
N LYS A 26 13.66 15.99 20.00
CA LYS A 26 12.87 16.57 21.10
C LYS A 26 12.02 17.69 20.51
N GLY A 27 10.71 17.51 20.45
CA GLY A 27 9.79 18.63 20.21
C GLY A 27 8.56 18.34 19.36
N TYR A 28 8.51 17.26 18.57
CA TYR A 28 7.29 16.90 17.85
C TYR A 28 6.48 15.89 18.66
N ASN A 29 5.87 16.38 19.74
CA ASN A 29 4.62 15.78 20.17
C ASN A 29 3.62 16.07 19.06
N CYS A 30 3.24 15.07 18.27
CA CYS A 30 1.95 15.09 17.60
C CYS A 30 0.89 15.01 18.70
N ILE A 31 0.69 16.12 19.39
CA ILE A 31 -0.46 16.34 20.25
C ILE A 31 -1.64 16.31 19.29
N LEU A 32 -2.36 15.18 19.27
CA LEU A 32 -3.80 15.19 18.99
C LEU A 32 -4.35 16.40 19.74
N ASP A 33 -4.85 17.42 19.04
CA ASP A 33 -5.36 18.65 19.64
C ASP A 33 -6.16 18.30 20.92
N GLY A 34 -5.57 18.57 22.08
CA GLY A 34 -6.16 18.32 23.40
C GLY A 34 -5.70 17.11 24.23
N GLN A 35 -4.72 16.28 23.82
CA GLN A 35 -4.23 15.18 24.69
C GLN A 35 -3.00 15.56 25.54
N LEU A 36 -3.15 15.39 26.88
CA LEU A 36 -2.11 15.55 27.91
C LEU A 36 -0.84 14.73 27.60
N GLU A 37 0.31 15.25 28.06
CA GLU A 37 1.66 14.67 27.95
C GLU A 37 1.81 13.20 28.41
N GLU A 38 0.83 12.62 29.10
CA GLU A 38 0.85 11.25 29.62
C GLU A 38 0.73 10.13 28.55
N HIS A 39 0.38 10.45 27.30
CA HIS A 39 0.24 9.44 26.23
C HIS A 39 1.55 9.02 25.52
N CYS A 40 2.69 9.60 25.92
CA CYS A 40 3.96 9.49 25.20
C CYS A 40 4.60 8.07 25.12
N PRO A 41 4.40 7.12 26.06
CA PRO A 41 4.94 5.75 25.94
C PRO A 41 4.22 4.90 24.87
N HIS A 42 2.88 5.05 24.78
CA HIS A 42 2.06 4.25 23.88
C HIS A 42 2.33 4.58 22.41
N PHE A 43 2.60 5.85 22.10
CA PHE A 43 2.93 6.27 20.74
C PHE A 43 4.19 5.57 20.21
N ALA A 44 5.24 5.46 21.02
CA ALA A 44 6.48 4.81 20.61
C ALA A 44 6.29 3.31 20.30
N ASP A 45 5.46 2.62 21.09
CA ASP A 45 5.14 1.21 20.85
C ASP A 45 4.26 1.00 19.62
N ILE A 46 3.28 1.89 19.39
CA ILE A 46 2.44 1.90 18.18
C ILE A 46 3.32 2.13 16.95
N TRP A 47 4.23 3.10 17.00
CA TRP A 47 5.16 3.39 15.90
C TRP A 47 6.08 2.21 15.62
N ARG A 48 6.65 1.59 16.66
CA ARG A 48 7.51 0.40 16.51
C ARG A 48 6.78 -0.75 15.84
N ARG A 49 5.51 -0.99 16.20
CA ARG A 49 4.68 -2.03 15.55
C ARG A 49 4.37 -1.68 14.10
N TYR A 50 4.00 -0.43 13.83
CA TYR A 50 3.76 0.05 12.48
C TYR A 50 4.99 -0.12 11.58
N ASP A 51 6.16 0.35 12.02
CA ASP A 51 7.41 0.19 11.28
C ASP A 51 7.76 -1.28 11.10
N GLY A 52 7.61 -2.10 12.15
CA GLY A 52 7.76 -3.54 12.06
C GLY A 52 6.88 -4.18 10.98
N GLN A 53 5.59 -3.82 10.92
CA GLN A 53 4.66 -4.29 9.90
C GLN A 53 5.03 -3.79 8.50
N LEU A 54 5.43 -2.52 8.38
CA LEU A 54 5.84 -1.91 7.11
C LEU A 54 7.04 -2.64 6.52
N GLN A 55 8.09 -2.88 7.32
CA GLN A 55 9.32 -3.54 6.87
C GLN A 55 9.11 -5.02 6.58
N THR A 56 8.29 -5.72 7.38
CA THR A 56 8.10 -7.18 7.22
C THR A 56 7.15 -7.55 6.10
N THR A 57 6.13 -6.72 5.84
CA THR A 57 5.06 -7.01 4.87
C THR A 57 5.13 -6.14 3.62
N ASN A 58 6.14 -5.26 3.54
CA ASN A 58 6.25 -4.22 2.52
C ASN A 58 4.98 -3.36 2.41
N GLY A 59 4.34 -3.07 3.55
CA GLY A 59 3.11 -2.27 3.62
C GLY A 59 1.83 -2.99 3.20
N VAL A 60 1.85 -4.29 2.92
CA VAL A 60 0.64 -5.05 2.54
C VAL A 60 -0.27 -5.30 3.74
N ASP A 61 0.31 -5.66 4.89
CA ASP A 61 -0.45 -6.04 6.08
C ASP A 61 -0.15 -5.05 7.23
N LEU A 62 -0.73 -3.84 7.11
CA LEU A 62 -0.71 -2.81 8.14
C LEU A 62 -1.97 -2.87 9.00
N ASP A 63 -1.86 -3.39 10.23
CA ASP A 63 -3.01 -3.50 11.15
C ASP A 63 -2.90 -2.52 12.32
N THR A 64 -1.70 -2.02 12.61
CA THR A 64 -1.45 -0.97 13.58
C THR A 64 -1.16 0.32 12.84
N PHE A 65 -1.98 1.36 13.08
CA PHE A 65 -1.80 2.65 12.43
C PHE A 65 -1.49 3.75 13.47
N PRO A 66 -0.39 4.50 13.33
CA PRO A 66 0.02 5.53 14.29
C PRO A 66 -0.80 6.83 14.20
N GLY A 67 -1.83 6.86 13.33
CA GLY A 67 -2.65 8.04 13.08
C GLY A 67 -2.13 8.88 11.91
N CYS A 68 -2.81 10.00 11.63
CA CYS A 68 -2.48 10.91 10.54
C CYS A 68 -1.21 11.73 10.88
N SER A 69 -0.05 11.11 10.77
CA SER A 69 1.26 11.79 10.85
C SER A 69 1.86 11.93 9.46
N MET A 70 2.47 13.08 9.17
CA MET A 70 3.20 13.33 7.91
C MET A 70 4.41 12.40 7.71
N LEU A 71 4.81 11.67 8.75
CA LEU A 71 5.95 10.75 8.73
C LEU A 71 5.55 9.31 8.39
N VAL A 72 4.26 9.05 8.14
CA VAL A 72 3.76 7.72 7.83
C VAL A 72 4.03 7.42 6.35
N ASP A 73 4.84 6.40 6.09
CA ASP A 73 5.22 6.01 4.73
C ASP A 73 4.07 5.40 3.94
N ALA A 74 3.19 4.66 4.61
CA ALA A 74 2.03 4.01 4.03
C ALA A 74 0.82 4.05 4.97
N TYR A 75 -0.37 4.30 4.42
CA TYR A 75 -1.59 4.44 5.19
C TYR A 75 -2.75 3.64 4.61
N LEU A 76 -3.71 3.32 5.49
CA LEU A 76 -4.91 2.57 5.14
C LEU A 76 -5.91 3.50 4.42
N ILE A 77 -6.36 3.10 3.24
CA ILE A 77 -7.51 3.69 2.56
C ILE A 77 -8.75 2.91 3.00
N ARG A 78 -9.70 3.63 3.60
CA ARG A 78 -11.03 3.09 3.89
C ARG A 78 -11.89 3.30 2.67
N MET A 79 -12.21 2.21 1.96
CA MET A 79 -13.07 2.26 0.76
C MET A 79 -14.47 2.83 1.03
N SER A 80 -14.94 2.83 2.28
CA SER A 80 -16.19 3.48 2.70
C SER A 80 -16.08 4.99 2.84
N ASP A 81 -14.88 5.48 3.13
CA ASP A 81 -14.60 6.87 3.51
C ASP A 81 -13.85 7.60 2.40
N THR A 82 -13.68 6.99 1.21
CA THR A 82 -12.98 7.58 0.07
C THR A 82 -13.58 8.94 -0.22
N THR A 83 -12.80 9.98 0.07
CA THR A 83 -13.18 11.38 -0.05
C THR A 83 -13.44 11.81 -1.49
N THR A 84 -13.03 10.99 -2.47
CA THR A 84 -13.31 11.21 -3.89
C THR A 84 -13.67 9.90 -4.60
N GLU A 85 -14.71 9.91 -5.42
CA GLU A 85 -15.08 8.79 -6.30
C GLU A 85 -13.91 8.38 -7.21
N GLU A 86 -13.00 9.32 -7.50
CA GLU A 86 -11.82 9.13 -8.35
C GLU A 86 -10.82 8.10 -7.78
N GLU A 87 -10.53 8.14 -6.48
CA GLU A 87 -9.59 7.19 -5.85
C GLU A 87 -10.17 5.77 -5.85
N ALA A 88 -11.47 5.64 -5.54
CA ALA A 88 -12.17 4.37 -5.59
C ALA A 88 -12.16 3.80 -7.03
N MET A 89 -12.49 4.62 -8.03
CA MET A 89 -12.44 4.22 -9.44
C MET A 89 -11.04 3.73 -9.83
N MET A 90 -9.99 4.46 -9.46
CA MET A 90 -8.62 4.07 -9.76
C MET A 90 -8.26 2.69 -9.17
N ILE A 91 -8.65 2.43 -7.92
CA ILE A 91 -8.42 1.14 -7.26
C ILE A 91 -9.13 0.02 -8.02
N TYR A 92 -10.39 0.19 -8.41
CA TYR A 92 -11.12 -0.82 -9.18
C TYR A 92 -10.48 -1.07 -10.56
N GLU A 93 -10.06 -0.01 -11.26
CA GLU A 93 -9.35 -0.17 -12.54
C GLU A 93 -8.03 -0.95 -12.41
N LEU A 94 -7.30 -0.77 -11.29
CA LEU A 94 -6.09 -1.54 -11.01
C LEU A 94 -6.41 -3.00 -10.67
N VAL A 95 -7.52 -3.27 -9.96
CA VAL A 95 -7.99 -4.63 -9.68
C VAL A 95 -8.40 -5.34 -10.96
N ASP A 96 -9.16 -4.67 -11.84
CA ASP A 96 -9.58 -5.23 -13.13
C ASP A 96 -8.37 -5.55 -14.01
N LEU A 97 -7.40 -4.63 -14.11
CA LEU A 97 -6.15 -4.85 -14.83
C LEU A 97 -5.37 -6.05 -14.27
N ALA A 98 -5.27 -6.16 -12.94
CA ALA A 98 -4.57 -7.28 -12.31
C ALA A 98 -5.27 -8.62 -12.55
N LEU A 99 -6.60 -8.62 -12.53
CA LEU A 99 -7.41 -9.80 -12.82
C LEU A 99 -7.29 -10.22 -14.28
N GLU A 100 -7.33 -9.26 -15.22
CA GLU A 100 -7.15 -9.49 -16.65
C GLU A 100 -5.77 -10.14 -16.91
N ILE A 101 -4.69 -9.54 -16.39
CA ILE A 101 -3.34 -10.09 -16.51
C ILE A 101 -3.26 -11.51 -15.94
N TYR A 102 -3.79 -11.72 -14.73
CA TYR A 102 -3.74 -13.03 -14.07
C TYR A 102 -4.51 -14.09 -14.86
N ASN A 103 -5.72 -13.76 -15.33
CA ASN A 103 -6.57 -14.71 -16.06
C ASN A 103 -6.07 -14.99 -17.48
N HIS A 104 -5.40 -14.04 -18.14
CA HIS A 104 -4.81 -14.25 -19.46
C HIS A 104 -3.45 -14.95 -19.44
N ASP A 105 -2.81 -15.04 -18.28
CA ASP A 105 -1.62 -15.86 -18.13
C ASP A 105 -1.97 -17.35 -18.23
N GLU A 106 -1.49 -18.00 -19.29
CA GLU A 106 -1.73 -19.42 -19.56
C GLU A 106 -1.06 -20.35 -18.53
N SER A 107 -0.09 -19.84 -17.75
CA SER A 107 0.49 -20.60 -16.64
C SER A 107 -0.47 -20.73 -15.45
N ASN A 108 -1.48 -19.86 -15.34
CA ASN A 108 -2.50 -19.92 -14.29
C ASN A 108 -3.65 -20.85 -14.69
N LEU A 109 -3.71 -22.01 -14.02
CA LEU A 109 -4.74 -23.04 -14.22
C LEU A 109 -6.15 -22.59 -13.80
N PHE A 110 -6.22 -21.73 -12.77
CA PHE A 110 -7.49 -21.24 -12.23
C PHE A 110 -7.80 -19.86 -12.78
N LYS A 111 -9.06 -19.64 -13.14
CA LYS A 111 -9.58 -18.35 -13.57
C LYS A 111 -10.51 -17.81 -12.50
N TYR A 112 -10.54 -16.49 -12.40
CA TYR A 112 -11.18 -15.80 -11.28
C TYR A 112 -12.13 -14.71 -11.76
N LYS A 113 -13.12 -14.39 -10.93
CA LYS A 113 -13.95 -13.18 -11.07
C LYS A 113 -13.88 -12.34 -9.81
N PHE A 114 -13.94 -11.02 -9.97
CA PHE A 114 -13.95 -10.08 -8.87
C PHE A 114 -15.19 -10.23 -7.97
N ILE A 115 -15.00 -10.09 -6.65
CA ILE A 115 -16.10 -10.05 -5.66
C ILE A 115 -16.08 -8.74 -4.88
N LYS A 116 -14.99 -8.46 -4.15
CA LYS A 116 -14.86 -7.24 -3.34
C LYS A 116 -13.39 -6.92 -3.01
N VAL A 117 -13.13 -5.66 -2.71
CA VAL A 117 -11.91 -5.21 -2.04
C VAL A 117 -12.11 -5.33 -0.52
N GLU A 118 -11.14 -5.90 0.18
CA GLU A 118 -11.17 -6.04 1.65
C GLU A 118 -10.35 -4.96 2.36
N LYS A 119 -9.18 -4.64 1.80
CA LYS A 119 -8.22 -3.72 2.40
C LYS A 119 -7.40 -3.06 1.32
N VAL A 120 -7.10 -1.78 1.48
CA VAL A 120 -6.17 -1.07 0.60
C VAL A 120 -5.23 -0.26 1.47
N ASN A 121 -3.93 -0.48 1.32
CA ASN A 121 -2.93 0.45 1.82
C ASN A 121 -2.31 1.16 0.64
N THR A 122 -1.94 2.42 0.82
CA THR A 122 -1.25 3.20 -0.20
C THR A 122 0.08 3.72 0.30
N ARG A 123 1.01 3.88 -0.63
CA ARG A 123 2.32 4.48 -0.43
C ARG A 123 2.58 5.45 -1.58
N LEU A 124 3.20 6.59 -1.28
CA LEU A 124 3.62 7.55 -2.30
C LEU A 124 5.12 7.41 -2.56
N THR A 125 5.47 7.08 -3.80
CA THR A 125 6.85 7.01 -4.30
C THR A 125 6.93 7.80 -5.63
N GLY A 126 7.64 7.30 -6.64
CA GLY A 126 7.45 7.74 -8.03
C GLY A 126 6.07 7.37 -8.61
N TYR A 127 5.33 6.49 -7.91
CA TYR A 127 3.95 6.10 -8.20
C TYR A 127 3.05 6.41 -6.99
N ALA A 128 1.76 6.59 -7.23
CA ALA A 128 0.75 6.27 -6.24
C ALA A 128 0.64 4.75 -6.20
N GLU A 129 1.27 4.13 -5.21
CA GLU A 129 1.32 2.68 -5.02
C GLU A 129 0.16 2.23 -4.15
N PHE A 130 -0.41 1.07 -4.48
CA PHE A 130 -1.53 0.46 -3.79
C PHE A 130 -1.25 -1.02 -3.53
N PHE A 131 -1.42 -1.40 -2.26
CA PHE A 131 -1.40 -2.77 -1.78
C PHE A 131 -2.84 -3.15 -1.46
N ILE A 132 -3.45 -3.90 -2.37
CA ILE A 132 -4.88 -4.20 -2.37
C ILE A 132 -5.06 -5.66 -1.98
N THR A 133 -5.80 -5.91 -0.92
CA THR A 133 -6.30 -7.24 -0.57
C THR A 133 -7.70 -7.39 -1.13
N VAL A 134 -7.92 -8.39 -1.98
CA VAL A 134 -9.19 -8.61 -2.67
C VAL A 134 -9.69 -10.03 -2.49
N LYS A 135 -11.00 -10.21 -2.61
CA LYS A 135 -11.65 -11.51 -2.71
C LYS A 135 -12.04 -11.76 -4.16
N PHE A 136 -11.61 -12.91 -4.66
CA PHE A 136 -11.97 -13.41 -5.98
C PHE A 136 -12.71 -14.73 -5.85
N LEU A 137 -13.71 -14.96 -6.70
CA LEU A 137 -14.30 -16.29 -6.84
C LEU A 137 -13.56 -17.04 -7.95
N ASN A 138 -13.04 -18.21 -7.60
CA ASN A 138 -12.49 -19.17 -8.55
C ASN A 138 -13.64 -19.69 -9.43
N VAL A 139 -13.69 -19.28 -10.70
CA VAL A 139 -14.74 -19.69 -11.64
C VAL A 139 -14.45 -21.06 -12.26
N THR A 140 -13.18 -21.50 -12.26
CA THR A 140 -12.81 -22.85 -12.69
C THR A 140 -13.33 -23.91 -11.71
N LEU A 141 -13.30 -23.62 -10.40
CA LEU A 141 -13.84 -24.49 -9.34
C LEU A 141 -15.25 -24.07 -8.85
N ALA A 142 -15.78 -22.99 -9.42
CA ALA A 142 -17.11 -22.37 -9.22
C ALA A 142 -17.52 -21.96 -7.78
N THR A 143 -16.89 -22.48 -6.73
CA THR A 143 -17.38 -22.36 -5.34
C THR A 143 -16.36 -21.78 -4.36
N VAL A 144 -15.08 -21.74 -4.74
CA VAL A 144 -14.01 -21.32 -3.82
C VAL A 144 -13.79 -19.82 -3.96
N VAL A 145 -13.97 -19.09 -2.85
CA VAL A 145 -13.58 -17.68 -2.75
C VAL A 145 -12.18 -17.61 -2.14
N GLU A 146 -11.25 -17.04 -2.88
CA GLU A 146 -9.84 -16.93 -2.50
C GLU A 146 -9.47 -15.47 -2.24
N THR A 147 -8.51 -15.26 -1.32
CA THR A 147 -7.94 -13.94 -1.07
C THR A 147 -6.69 -13.75 -1.91
N PHE A 148 -6.61 -12.62 -2.59
CA PHE A 148 -5.44 -12.22 -3.36
C PHE A 148 -4.84 -10.95 -2.77
N GLN A 149 -3.53 -10.82 -2.93
CA GLN A 149 -2.76 -9.60 -2.68
C GLN A 149 -2.28 -9.06 -4.03
N ILE A 150 -2.67 -7.83 -4.32
CA ILE A 150 -2.28 -7.09 -5.51
C ILE A 150 -1.36 -5.96 -5.06
N TYR A 151 -0.21 -5.84 -5.72
CA TYR A 151 0.65 -4.67 -5.65
C TYR A 151 0.61 -3.99 -7.01
N ALA A 152 0.08 -2.78 -7.07
CA ALA A 152 -0.10 -2.03 -8.30
C ALA A 152 0.14 -0.53 -8.06
N GLY A 153 0.25 0.25 -9.12
CA GLY A 153 0.40 1.69 -8.98
C GLY A 153 0.07 2.48 -10.24
N GLN A 154 -0.18 3.77 -10.03
CA GLN A 154 -0.39 4.77 -11.07
C GLN A 154 0.78 5.76 -11.07
N SER A 155 1.32 6.08 -12.25
CA SER A 155 2.41 7.05 -12.34
C SER A 155 1.92 8.45 -11.96
N MET A 156 2.63 9.10 -11.04
CA MET A 156 2.32 10.48 -10.61
C MET A 156 2.46 11.50 -11.74
N CYS A 157 3.42 11.27 -12.65
CA CYS A 157 3.69 12.16 -13.79
C CYS A 157 2.82 11.84 -15.02
N ARG A 158 2.26 10.62 -15.10
CA ARG A 158 1.46 10.15 -16.24
C ARG A 158 0.26 9.36 -15.71
N ARG A 159 -0.81 10.04 -15.33
CA ARG A 159 -2.00 9.41 -14.71
C ARG A 159 -2.63 8.28 -15.54
N HIS A 160 -2.49 8.31 -16.87
CA HIS A 160 -2.97 7.22 -17.72
C HIS A 160 -2.11 5.95 -17.65
N PHE A 161 -0.90 6.03 -17.10
CA PHE A 161 0.00 4.90 -16.96
C PHE A 161 -0.24 4.20 -15.63
N LYS A 162 -0.91 3.05 -15.72
CA LYS A 162 -1.15 2.11 -14.62
C LYS A 162 -0.28 0.89 -14.80
N ARG A 163 0.14 0.29 -13.70
CA ARG A 163 0.98 -0.91 -13.72
C ARG A 163 0.61 -1.84 -12.58
N VAL A 164 0.52 -3.13 -12.88
CA VAL A 164 0.46 -4.20 -11.89
C VAL A 164 1.88 -4.72 -11.70
N PHE A 165 2.38 -4.66 -10.47
CA PHE A 165 3.70 -5.18 -10.10
C PHE A 165 3.62 -6.63 -9.64
N SER A 166 2.53 -7.01 -8.97
CA SER A 166 2.26 -8.38 -8.52
C SER A 166 0.77 -8.61 -8.32
N CYS A 167 0.30 -9.82 -8.59
CA CYS A 167 -1.04 -10.31 -8.26
C CYS A 167 -0.91 -11.79 -7.87
N VAL A 168 -1.04 -12.09 -6.59
CA VAL A 168 -0.80 -13.44 -6.06
C VAL A 168 -1.85 -13.85 -5.03
N PRO A 169 -2.21 -15.14 -4.95
CA PRO A 169 -3.01 -15.64 -3.84
C PRO A 169 -2.29 -15.39 -2.51
N LYS A 170 -3.01 -14.92 -1.49
CA LYS A 170 -2.50 -14.81 -0.13
C LYS A 170 -2.35 -16.25 0.40
N ALA A 171 -1.11 -16.71 0.59
CA ALA A 171 -0.83 -18.10 0.97
C ALA A 171 -1.72 -18.53 2.16
N GLY A 172 -2.58 -19.53 1.93
CA GLY A 172 -3.52 -20.02 2.94
C GLY A 172 -4.85 -20.65 2.45
N ALA A 173 -5.12 -20.76 1.14
CA ALA A 173 -6.41 -21.29 0.66
C ALA A 173 -6.34 -22.63 -0.10
N LEU A 174 -5.16 -23.25 -0.23
CA LEU A 174 -5.00 -24.58 -0.81
C LEU A 174 -4.11 -25.45 0.10
N MET A 175 -4.73 -26.09 1.08
CA MET A 175 -4.29 -27.38 1.63
C MET A 175 -5.38 -28.40 1.37
#